data_AF-A0A6F8YD24-F1
#
_entry.id   AF-A0A6F8YD24-F1
#
_cell.length_a   1.000
_cell.length_b   1.000
_cell.length_c   1.000
_cell.angle_alpha   90.00
_cell.angle_beta   90.00
_cell.angle_gamma   90.00
#
_symmetry.space_group_name_H-M   'P 1'
#
loop_
_entity.id
_entity.type
_entity.pdbx_description
1 polymer ?
#
loop_
_entity_poly.entity_id
_entity_poly.type
_entity_poly.pdbx_seq_one_letter_code
_entity_poly.pdbx_strand_id
1 'polypeptide(L)' 'MGLGLERSAQVGSLVAALVLETVGPQEYEIKADAFLKRLGNAYGDEAVDEVRQHLS' A
#
# COMPACT_ATOMS: atom_id res chain seq x y z
N MET A 1 17.40 -1.97 1.53
CA MET A 1 16.97 -1.89 2.95
C MET A 1 15.45 -2.00 2.98
N GLY A 2 14.85 -2.38 4.11
CA GLY A 2 13.38 -2.44 4.24
C GLY A 2 12.79 -1.10 4.66
N LEU A 3 11.45 -1.03 4.69
CA LEU A 3 10.71 0.13 5.17
C LEU A 3 10.87 0.33 6.69
N GLY A 4 10.76 1.57 7.15
CA GLY A 4 10.57 1.88 8.57
C GLY A 4 9.21 1.40 9.09
N LEU A 5 9.01 1.46 10.42
CA LEU A 5 7.78 0.95 11.06
C LEU A 5 6.52 1.68 10.57
N GLU A 6 6.58 3.00 10.41
CA GLU A 6 5.44 3.80 9.96
C GLU A 6 4.99 3.41 8.54
N ARG A 7 5.92 3.39 7.57
CA ARG A 7 5.62 2.99 6.19
C ARG A 7 5.14 1.54 6.11
N SER A 8 5.71 0.65 6.92
CA SER A 8 5.26 -0.73 7.01
C SER A 8 3.81 -0.83 7.49
N ALA A 9 3.43 -0.03 8.50
CA ALA A 9 2.06 0.01 9.01
C ALA A 9 1.07 0.61 7.99
N GLN A 10 1.48 1.65 7.24
CA GLN A 10 0.67 2.26 6.18
C GLN A 10 0.42 1.27 5.04
N VAL A 11 1.45 0.55 4.59
CA VAL A 11 1.31 -0.52 3.60
C VAL A 11 0.35 -1.59 4.09
N GLY A 12 0.54 -2.09 5.33
CA GLY A 12 -0.35 -3.09 5.91
C GLY A 12 -1.81 -2.64 6.03
N SER A 13 -2.03 -1.38 6.40
CA SER A 13 -3.38 -0.79 6.50
C SER A 13 -4.07 -0.73 5.15
N LEU A 14 -3.35 -0.37 4.09
CA LEU A 14 -3.90 -0.32 2.74
C LEU A 14 -4.19 -1.72 2.18
N VAL A 15 -3.32 -2.69 2.46
CA VAL A 15 -3.59 -4.11 2.13
C VAL A 15 -4.84 -4.61 2.85
N ALA A 16 -5.00 -4.29 4.14
CA ALA A 16 -6.19 -4.67 4.90
C ALA A 16 -7.48 -4.06 4.30
N ALA A 17 -7.42 -2.83 3.80
CA ALA A 17 -8.54 -2.21 3.10
C ALA A 17 -8.90 -2.97 1.80
N LEU A 18 -7.90 -3.37 1.00
CA LEU A 18 -8.11 -4.16 -0.22
C LEU A 18 -8.76 -5.52 0.07
N VAL A 19 -8.34 -6.17 1.16
CA VAL A 19 -8.96 -7.42 1.62
C VAL A 19 -10.42 -7.19 2.00
N LEU A 20 -10.73 -6.13 2.75
CA LEU A 20 -12.10 -5.82 3.17
C LEU A 20 -13.03 -5.47 2.01
N GLU A 21 -12.49 -4.89 0.93
CA GLU A 21 -13.22 -4.50 -0.27
C GLU A 21 -13.47 -5.68 -1.23
N THR A 22 -12.89 -6.85 -0.97
CA THR A 22 -12.98 -8.01 -1.85
C THR A 22 -13.75 -9.16 -1.20
N VAL A 23 -14.52 -9.90 -1.99
CA VAL A 23 -15.19 -11.11 -1.52
C VAL A 23 -14.19 -12.26 -1.52
N GLY A 24 -13.82 -12.70 -0.31
CA GLY A 24 -12.82 -13.74 -0.08
C GLY A 24 -11.51 -13.15 0.47
N PRO A 25 -10.75 -13.93 1.26
CA PRO A 25 -9.59 -13.41 2.01
C PRO A 25 -8.32 -13.17 1.15
N GLN A 26 -8.25 -13.68 -0.08
CA GLN A 26 -7.05 -13.69 -0.94
C GLN A 26 -7.30 -13.19 -2.37
N GLU A 27 -8.52 -12.79 -2.67
CA GLU A 27 -9.00 -12.49 -4.03
C GLU A 27 -8.73 -11.04 -4.44
N TYR A 28 -8.07 -10.26 -3.57
CA TYR A 28 -7.72 -8.87 -3.82
C TYR A 28 -6.54 -8.75 -4.80
N GLU A 29 -6.55 -7.69 -5.61
CA GLU A 29 -5.44 -7.37 -6.50
C GLU A 29 -4.61 -6.19 -5.97
N ILE A 30 -3.30 -6.31 -6.02
CA ILE A 30 -2.37 -5.20 -5.81
C ILE A 30 -1.78 -4.81 -7.16
N LYS A 31 -2.19 -3.66 -7.69
CA LYS A 31 -1.59 -3.02 -8.87
C LYS A 31 -0.78 -1.83 -8.40
N ALA A 32 0.52 -1.79 -8.72
CA ALA A 32 1.47 -0.81 -8.18
C ALA A 32 0.95 0.64 -8.31
N ASP A 33 0.52 1.04 -9.51
CA ASP A 33 0.03 2.42 -9.75
C ASP A 33 -1.21 2.76 -8.92
N ALA A 34 -2.17 1.83 -8.85
CA ALA A 34 -3.40 2.03 -8.08
C ALA A 34 -3.12 2.03 -6.57
N PHE A 35 -2.22 1.16 -6.11
CA PHE A 35 -1.78 1.07 -4.72
C PHE A 35 -1.08 2.35 -4.29
N LEU A 36 -0.07 2.79 -5.05
CA LEU A 36 0.67 4.03 -4.78
C LEU A 36 -0.23 5.26 -4.82
N LYS A 37 -1.20 5.32 -5.76
CA LYS A 37 -2.18 6.40 -5.78
C LYS A 37 -3.04 6.45 -4.52
N ARG A 38 -3.54 5.29 -4.05
CA ARG A 38 -4.32 5.21 -2.82
C ARG A 38 -3.48 5.54 -1.59
N LEU A 39 -2.22 5.10 -1.57
CA LEU A 39 -1.27 5.41 -0.52
C LEU A 39 -1.03 6.92 -0.41
N GLY A 40 -0.78 7.59 -1.53
CA GLY A 40 -0.58 9.05 -1.56
C GLY A 40 -1.82 9.82 -1.13
N ASN A 41 -3.01 9.39 -1.55
CA ASN A 41 -4.26 10.01 -1.11
C ASN A 41 -4.49 9.92 0.41
N ALA A 42 -4.01 8.86 1.05
CA ALA A 42 -4.23 8.62 2.48
C ALA A 42 -3.09 9.18 3.36
N TYR A 43 -1.84 9.12 2.90
CA TYR A 43 -0.65 9.36 3.72
C TYR A 43 0.36 10.35 3.11
N GLY A 44 0.10 10.88 1.92
CA GLY A 44 0.92 11.90 1.26
C GLY A 44 2.00 11.35 0.33
N ASP A 45 2.57 12.24 -0.48
CA ASP A 45 3.52 11.90 -1.55
C ASP A 45 4.85 11.35 -1.02
N GLU A 46 5.29 11.78 0.17
CA GLU A 46 6.51 11.25 0.80
C GLU A 46 6.39 9.73 1.05
N ALA A 47 5.21 9.26 1.49
CA ALA A 47 4.96 7.84 1.67
C ALA A 47 4.99 7.08 0.33
N VAL A 48 4.55 7.72 -0.76
CA VAL A 48 4.62 7.16 -2.12
C VAL A 48 6.07 7.00 -2.55
N ASP A 49 6.89 8.03 -2.37
CA ASP A 49 8.29 8.03 -2.79
C ASP A 49 9.12 6.99 -2.01
N GLU A 50 8.85 6.84 -0.71
CA GLU A 50 9.47 5.81 0.13
C GLU A 50 9.02 4.39 -0.20
N VAL A 51 7.77 4.16 -0.58
CA VAL A 51 7.28 2.81 -0.89
C VAL A 51 7.58 2.39 -2.32
N ARG A 52 7.52 3.31 -3.29
CA ARG A 52 7.74 3.04 -4.72
C ARG A 52 9.11 2.41 -4.99
N GLN A 53 10.15 2.81 -4.27
CA GLN A 53 11.51 2.25 -4.39
C GLN A 53 11.60 0.76 -4.05
N HIS A 54 10.56 0.16 -3.45
CA HIS A 54 10.49 -1.26 -3.12
C HIS A 54 9.58 -2.07 -4.07
N LEU A 55 8.97 -1.45 -5.07
CA LEU A 55 8.12 -2.10 -6.06
C LEU A 55 8.89 -2.29 -7.37
N SER A 56 8.75 -3.48 -7.99
CA SER A 56 9.40 -3.86 -9.25
C SER A 56 8.51 -3.60 -10.45
#